data_AF-A0A3D8MRS5-F1
#
_entry.id   AF-A0A3D8MRS5-F1
#
_cell.length_a   1.000
_cell.length_b   1.000
_cell.length_c   1.000
_cell.angle_alpha   90.00
_cell.angle_beta   90.00
_cell.angle_gamma   90.00
#
_symmetry.space_group_name_H-M   'P 1'
#
loop_
_entity.id
_entity.type
_entity.pdbx_description
1 polymer ?
#
loop_
_entity_poly.entity_id
_entity_poly.type
_entity_poly.pdbx_seq_one_letter_code
_entity_poly.pdbx_strand_id
1 'polypeptide(L)'
;MNKRWVGWMLLVGAMGAAVPVGAQEVGELPELQVQRFRPAPGVGDYLSVFGSAVAPHLQWQVGGFFNYADDPVQIAAIDAPEKRTLAYQTQLDVMGSVGLWDRAEVGLVLPWTVLQRSEELQPLLPPGASSTDSLTRSALNDWRLTAKYQVLGLDSSKVGLAIIGGLSIPVGNEEALAGDGGVGAEALVAADYVVFDGIRLGANLGFRYRPGQRIIRQNVIGNEILWGLAAHAPFLTERLDVLAEISGAVGVASKEEPLRGIAPGEVPAEIMGALRYRVAEGWTATGGLGAGLSDGIGSPDWRVFFGIGGQWVTGGWWQVDYASPSFRAEIDPCDPHYLDQRGRRLRLEREDCPDLEPEPDLEEQTALLDAPVEERRRPVPPPAPAPEPPRINPERAMVRQGAIIITEQVNFETGSANIAQESFGILNDVADLMVRIPAIELVRVEGHTDSVGRADRNLALSQDRADSVKAYLVERGVAAERLESVGYGQSRPVADNGTAEGRALNRRVEFNILEMGDE
;
A
#
# COMPACT_ATOMS: atom_id res chain seq x y z
N MET A 1 -102.39 12.21 47.10
CA MET A 1 -101.37 11.14 47.06
C MET A 1 -100.01 11.76 47.35
N ASN A 2 -99.32 11.26 48.39
CA ASN A 2 -97.87 11.20 48.69
C ASN A 2 -96.88 12.09 47.92
N LYS A 3 -95.76 12.59 48.47
CA LYS A 3 -95.22 12.86 49.82
C LYS A 3 -93.80 13.43 49.52
N ARG A 4 -93.35 14.45 50.28
CA ARG A 4 -91.96 14.70 50.72
C ARG A 4 -90.91 15.32 49.77
N TRP A 5 -90.69 16.62 50.02
CA TRP A 5 -89.46 17.37 50.36
C TRP A 5 -88.08 16.66 50.51
N VAL A 6 -87.04 17.53 50.41
CA VAL A 6 -85.59 17.45 50.76
C VAL A 6 -84.69 17.14 49.55
N GLY A 7 -83.59 17.83 49.24
CA GLY A 7 -82.84 18.94 49.83
C GLY A 7 -81.47 19.08 49.12
N TRP A 8 -80.96 20.32 49.06
CA TRP A 8 -79.58 20.81 48.88
C TRP A 8 -78.44 19.86 48.47
N MET A 9 -77.61 20.27 47.49
CA MET A 9 -76.17 20.58 47.72
C MET A 9 -75.44 21.04 46.44
N LEU A 10 -74.74 22.16 46.57
CA LEU A 10 -73.63 22.60 45.72
C LEU A 10 -72.51 21.57 45.74
N LEU A 11 -72.09 21.09 44.57
CA LEU A 11 -70.79 20.43 44.39
C LEU A 11 -69.95 21.26 43.42
N VAL A 12 -69.05 22.04 44.03
CA VAL A 12 -67.85 22.57 43.39
C VAL A 12 -66.97 21.35 43.10
N GLY A 13 -67.05 20.85 41.88
CA GLY A 13 -66.11 19.86 41.35
C GLY A 13 -64.89 20.59 40.82
N ALA A 14 -63.79 20.53 41.57
CA ALA A 14 -62.48 20.97 41.12
C ALA A 14 -62.16 20.30 39.76
N MET A 15 -62.03 21.10 38.70
CA MET A 15 -61.29 20.68 37.51
C MET A 15 -59.84 20.50 37.95
N GLY A 16 -59.50 19.28 38.34
CA GLY A 16 -58.13 18.82 38.23
C GLY A 16 -57.77 18.94 36.76
N ALA A 17 -57.01 19.98 36.41
CA ALA A 17 -56.25 19.98 35.18
C ALA A 17 -55.37 18.73 35.26
N ALA A 18 -55.77 17.67 34.56
CA ALA A 18 -54.84 16.64 34.18
C ALA A 18 -53.77 17.38 33.37
N VAL A 19 -52.65 17.68 34.02
CA VAL A 19 -51.41 17.99 33.32
C VAL A 19 -51.28 16.83 32.33
N PRO A 20 -51.21 17.08 31.01
CA PRO A 20 -50.88 16.01 30.09
C PRO A 20 -49.53 15.49 30.60
N VAL A 21 -49.54 14.28 31.17
CA VAL A 21 -48.32 13.50 31.32
C VAL A 21 -47.84 13.39 29.90
N GLY A 22 -46.87 14.23 29.51
CA GLY A 22 -46.22 14.14 28.23
C GLY A 22 -45.74 12.70 28.14
N ALA A 23 -46.33 11.92 27.24
CA ALA A 23 -45.73 10.66 26.86
C ALA A 23 -44.31 11.04 26.41
N GLN A 24 -43.29 10.59 27.15
CA GLN A 24 -41.93 10.72 26.67
C GLN A 24 -41.89 9.91 25.37
N GLU A 25 -41.71 10.60 24.25
CA GLU A 25 -41.50 9.94 22.98
C GLU A 25 -40.21 9.13 23.08
N VAL A 26 -40.30 7.83 22.80
CA VAL A 26 -39.12 6.98 22.65
C VAL A 26 -38.46 7.41 21.33
N GLY A 27 -37.24 7.93 21.42
CA GLY A 27 -36.51 8.41 20.25
C GLY A 27 -35.74 7.29 19.59
N GLU A 28 -35.83 7.19 18.25
CA GLU A 28 -35.01 6.31 17.43
C GLU A 28 -33.62 6.94 17.20
N LEU A 29 -32.60 6.08 17.07
CA LEU A 29 -31.25 6.54 16.71
C LEU A 29 -31.23 7.06 15.27
N PRO A 30 -30.38 8.05 14.95
CA PRO A 30 -30.27 8.54 13.59
C PRO A 30 -29.66 7.47 12.68
N GLU A 31 -30.19 7.37 11.46
CA GLU A 31 -29.58 6.59 10.37
C GLU A 31 -28.23 7.23 10.00
N LEU A 32 -27.16 6.77 10.63
CA LEU A 32 -25.83 7.32 10.49
C LEU A 32 -24.78 6.22 10.66
N GLN A 33 -23.97 6.01 9.62
CA GLN A 33 -22.72 5.28 9.76
C GLN A 33 -21.65 6.18 10.39
N VAL A 34 -21.22 5.82 11.60
CA VAL A 34 -20.24 6.58 12.39
C VAL A 34 -18.80 6.32 11.95
N GLN A 35 -18.49 5.08 11.57
CA GLN A 35 -17.12 4.70 11.22
C GLN A 35 -16.66 5.41 9.94
N ARG A 36 -15.55 6.15 10.06
CA ARG A 36 -14.94 6.87 8.94
C ARG A 36 -13.66 6.24 8.41
N PHE A 37 -13.05 5.29 9.14
CA PHE A 37 -12.01 4.44 8.56
C PHE A 37 -12.61 3.56 7.46
N ARG A 38 -12.39 3.95 6.20
CA ARG A 38 -12.92 3.26 5.02
C ARG A 38 -11.74 2.83 4.15
N PRO A 39 -11.07 1.70 4.46
CA PRO A 39 -9.89 1.27 3.72
C PRO A 39 -10.21 1.12 2.22
N ALA A 40 -9.28 1.56 1.38
CA ALA A 40 -9.41 1.56 -0.07
C ALA A 40 -8.94 0.19 -0.63
N PRO A 41 -9.79 -0.63 -1.27
CA PRO A 41 -9.56 -2.07 -1.45
C PRO A 41 -8.60 -2.47 -2.59
N GLY A 42 -7.94 -1.53 -3.23
CA GLY A 42 -7.21 -1.73 -4.48
C GLY A 42 -5.69 -1.86 -4.34
N VAL A 43 -5.03 -2.27 -5.43
CA VAL A 43 -3.55 -2.30 -5.45
C VAL A 43 -3.01 -0.90 -5.28
N GLY A 44 -1.93 -0.77 -4.51
CA GLY A 44 -1.20 0.48 -4.39
C GLY A 44 -2.02 1.58 -3.72
N ASP A 45 -3.13 1.26 -3.08
CA ASP A 45 -3.81 2.19 -2.18
C ASP A 45 -2.97 2.36 -0.89
N TYR A 46 -3.15 3.51 -0.24
CA TYR A 46 -2.48 3.84 1.00
C TYR A 46 -3.20 3.15 2.16
N LEU A 47 -4.02 3.84 2.95
CA LEU A 47 -4.94 3.20 3.89
C LEU A 47 -6.37 3.44 3.44
N SER A 48 -6.91 4.64 3.70
CA SER A 48 -8.21 5.08 3.17
C SER A 48 -8.07 6.01 1.96
N VAL A 49 -6.88 6.58 1.76
CA VAL A 49 -6.53 7.31 0.54
C VAL A 49 -6.24 6.31 -0.59
N PHE A 50 -7.11 6.33 -1.61
CA PHE A 50 -6.88 5.67 -2.89
C PHE A 50 -5.60 6.16 -3.58
N GLY A 51 -4.86 5.25 -4.19
CA GLY A 51 -3.84 5.52 -5.19
C GLY A 51 -4.39 5.40 -6.62
N SER A 52 -3.52 5.68 -7.58
CA SER A 52 -3.81 5.64 -9.02
C SER A 52 -3.58 4.27 -9.68
N ALA A 53 -2.89 3.36 -8.98
CA ALA A 53 -2.60 2.03 -9.48
C ALA A 53 -3.86 1.15 -9.53
N VAL A 54 -3.87 0.20 -10.47
CA VAL A 54 -4.92 -0.82 -10.63
C VAL A 54 -4.26 -2.19 -10.77
N ALA A 55 -4.94 -3.23 -10.31
CA ALA A 55 -4.51 -4.60 -10.56
C ALA A 55 -4.50 -4.92 -12.07
N PRO A 56 -3.54 -5.76 -12.52
CA PRO A 56 -3.58 -6.40 -13.82
C PRO A 56 -4.88 -7.17 -14.09
N HIS A 57 -5.16 -7.40 -15.37
CA HIS A 57 -6.40 -8.03 -15.82
C HIS A 57 -6.59 -9.42 -15.20
N LEU A 58 -7.75 -9.60 -14.57
CA LEU A 58 -8.17 -10.82 -13.86
C LEU A 58 -7.28 -11.20 -12.68
N GLN A 59 -6.40 -10.29 -12.22
CA GLN A 59 -5.69 -10.49 -10.98
C GLN A 59 -6.62 -10.16 -9.81
N TRP A 60 -6.81 -11.14 -8.94
CA TRP A 60 -7.65 -11.04 -7.76
C TRP A 60 -6.82 -10.66 -6.54
N GLN A 61 -7.43 -9.87 -5.66
CA GLN A 61 -6.90 -9.54 -4.34
C GLN A 61 -7.98 -9.75 -3.31
N VAL A 62 -7.55 -10.19 -2.13
CA VAL A 62 -8.41 -10.39 -0.97
C VAL A 62 -7.66 -9.95 0.27
N GLY A 63 -8.37 -9.42 1.24
CA GLY A 63 -7.77 -9.01 2.50
C GLY A 63 -8.80 -8.44 3.45
N GLY A 64 -8.29 -7.81 4.50
CA GLY A 64 -9.15 -7.08 5.41
C GLY A 64 -8.37 -6.28 6.43
N PHE A 65 -9.10 -5.37 7.09
CA PHE A 65 -8.61 -4.59 8.22
C PHE A 65 -9.50 -4.80 9.42
N PHE A 66 -8.88 -5.05 10.57
CA PHE A 66 -9.49 -4.84 11.86
C PHE A 66 -9.09 -3.45 12.37
N ASN A 67 -10.03 -2.71 12.95
CA ASN A 67 -9.75 -1.45 13.61
C ASN A 67 -10.55 -1.30 14.91
N TYR A 68 -9.95 -0.59 15.87
CA TYR A 68 -10.55 -0.15 17.12
C TYR A 68 -10.44 1.37 17.19
N ALA A 69 -11.57 2.04 17.39
CA ALA A 69 -11.68 3.48 17.54
C ALA A 69 -12.20 3.83 18.94
N ASP A 70 -11.47 4.67 19.66
CA ASP A 70 -11.87 5.22 20.96
C ASP A 70 -12.62 6.53 20.76
N ASP A 71 -13.76 6.66 21.42
CA ASP A 71 -14.62 7.85 21.40
C ASP A 71 -14.88 8.46 20.00
N PRO A 72 -15.34 7.67 19.01
CA PRO A 72 -15.54 8.17 17.65
C PRO A 72 -16.70 9.18 17.52
N VAL A 73 -17.49 9.41 18.57
CA VAL A 73 -18.62 10.35 18.57
C VAL A 73 -18.67 11.13 19.87
N GLN A 74 -18.28 12.39 19.76
CA GLN A 74 -18.35 13.37 20.84
C GLN A 74 -19.34 14.46 20.44
N ILE A 75 -20.35 14.67 21.30
CA ILE A 75 -21.39 15.68 21.06
C ILE A 75 -21.60 16.45 22.36
N ALA A 76 -21.47 17.78 22.27
CA ALA A 76 -21.76 18.66 23.40
C ALA A 76 -23.22 18.54 23.85
N ALA A 77 -23.43 18.42 25.16
CA ALA A 77 -24.76 18.49 25.76
C ALA A 77 -25.26 19.94 25.83
N ILE A 78 -26.59 20.13 25.83
CA ILE A 78 -27.23 21.47 25.78
C ILE A 78 -26.78 22.38 26.94
N ASP A 79 -26.45 21.81 28.10
CA ASP A 79 -26.05 22.54 29.32
C ASP A 79 -24.87 21.86 30.07
N ALA A 80 -24.04 21.09 29.37
CA ALA A 80 -22.94 20.34 29.98
C ALA A 80 -21.70 20.29 29.08
N PRO A 81 -20.50 20.04 29.64
CA PRO A 81 -19.31 19.76 28.83
C PRO A 81 -19.55 18.59 27.87
N GLU A 82 -18.71 18.48 26.84
CA GLU A 82 -18.74 17.37 25.88
C GLU A 82 -18.82 16.03 26.60
N LYS A 83 -19.75 15.19 26.14
CA LYS A 83 -19.97 13.86 26.69
C LYS A 83 -19.73 12.81 25.62
N ARG A 84 -19.03 11.75 26.04
CA ARG A 84 -18.74 10.57 25.24
C ARG A 84 -20.04 9.85 24.92
N THR A 85 -20.36 9.77 23.63
CA THR A 85 -21.59 9.10 23.21
C THR A 85 -21.32 7.61 22.98
N LEU A 86 -20.32 7.33 22.14
CA LEU A 86 -19.80 6.00 21.86
C LEU A 86 -18.45 5.87 22.58
N ALA A 87 -18.34 4.98 23.56
CA ALA A 87 -17.07 4.74 24.26
C ALA A 87 -16.02 4.17 23.29
N TYR A 88 -16.40 3.16 22.53
CA TYR A 88 -15.53 2.57 21.49
C TYR A 88 -16.36 1.87 20.41
N GLN A 89 -15.74 1.70 19.25
CA GLN A 89 -16.27 0.90 18.15
C GLN A 89 -15.14 0.09 17.52
N THR A 90 -15.40 -1.19 17.24
CA THR A 90 -14.49 -2.06 16.50
C THR A 90 -15.14 -2.55 15.22
N GLN A 91 -14.37 -2.56 14.14
CA GLN A 91 -14.84 -2.97 12.83
C GLN A 91 -13.85 -3.90 12.15
N LEU A 92 -14.39 -4.90 11.47
CA LEU A 92 -13.70 -5.76 10.52
C LEU A 92 -14.18 -5.42 9.11
N ASP A 93 -13.28 -4.92 8.28
CA ASP A 93 -13.49 -4.68 6.86
C ASP A 93 -12.96 -5.87 6.08
N VAL A 94 -13.84 -6.75 5.59
CA VAL A 94 -13.45 -7.82 4.65
C VAL A 94 -13.54 -7.26 3.24
N MET A 95 -12.50 -7.41 2.44
CA MET A 95 -12.44 -6.77 1.13
C MET A 95 -11.77 -7.64 0.07
N GLY A 96 -12.13 -7.39 -1.17
CA GLY A 96 -11.44 -7.95 -2.32
C GLY A 96 -11.64 -7.08 -3.55
N SER A 97 -10.73 -7.22 -4.50
CA SER A 97 -10.77 -6.48 -5.76
C SER A 97 -10.26 -7.32 -6.91
N VAL A 98 -10.64 -6.95 -8.13
CA VAL A 98 -10.21 -7.60 -9.37
C VAL A 98 -9.88 -6.56 -10.42
N GLY A 99 -8.72 -6.73 -11.05
CA GLY A 99 -8.28 -5.89 -12.16
C GLY A 99 -8.96 -6.26 -13.49
N LEU A 100 -9.17 -5.27 -14.35
CA LEU A 100 -9.86 -5.40 -15.63
C LEU A 100 -9.10 -4.60 -16.71
N TRP A 101 -8.72 -5.27 -17.79
CA TRP A 101 -8.04 -4.68 -18.96
C TRP A 101 -6.80 -3.83 -18.62
N ASP A 102 -6.12 -4.14 -17.51
CA ASP A 102 -4.95 -3.41 -16.99
C ASP A 102 -5.19 -1.89 -16.78
N ARG A 103 -6.47 -1.48 -16.71
CA ARG A 103 -6.88 -0.06 -16.68
C ARG A 103 -8.02 0.23 -15.72
N ALA A 104 -8.74 -0.78 -15.30
CA ALA A 104 -9.83 -0.65 -14.36
C ALA A 104 -9.69 -1.67 -13.24
N GLU A 105 -10.27 -1.38 -12.09
CA GLU A 105 -10.31 -2.27 -10.95
C GLU A 105 -11.67 -2.15 -10.28
N VAL A 106 -12.28 -3.29 -9.95
CA VAL A 106 -13.55 -3.34 -9.22
C VAL A 106 -13.28 -3.95 -7.86
N GLY A 107 -13.64 -3.22 -6.80
CA GLY A 107 -13.45 -3.63 -5.41
C GLY A 107 -14.76 -3.72 -4.65
N LEU A 108 -14.89 -4.69 -3.76
CA LEU A 108 -15.99 -4.86 -2.83
C LEU A 108 -15.46 -4.88 -1.40
N VAL A 109 -16.10 -4.12 -0.51
CA VAL A 109 -15.79 -4.10 0.93
C VAL A 109 -17.05 -4.37 1.74
N LEU A 110 -16.92 -5.28 2.70
CA LEU A 110 -17.96 -5.76 3.60
C LEU A 110 -17.58 -5.38 5.04
N PRO A 111 -17.93 -4.15 5.48
CA PRO A 111 -17.64 -3.69 6.83
C PRO A 111 -18.59 -4.33 7.85
N TRP A 112 -18.04 -4.85 8.94
CA TRP A 112 -18.76 -5.47 10.03
C TRP A 112 -18.34 -4.86 11.37
N THR A 113 -19.26 -4.17 12.05
CA THR A 113 -19.05 -3.72 13.43
C THR A 113 -19.10 -4.94 14.34
N VAL A 114 -17.95 -5.34 14.87
CA VAL A 114 -17.81 -6.57 15.64
C VAL A 114 -18.27 -6.33 17.07
N LEU A 115 -17.80 -5.24 17.69
CA LEU A 115 -18.15 -4.85 19.05
C LEU A 115 -18.22 -3.32 19.14
N GLN A 116 -19.21 -2.81 19.86
CA GLN A 116 -19.27 -1.41 20.24
C GLN A 116 -19.95 -1.22 21.59
N ARG A 117 -19.67 -0.07 22.20
CA ARG A 117 -20.24 0.31 23.49
C ARG A 117 -20.57 1.80 23.51
N SER A 118 -21.78 2.13 23.93
CA SER A 118 -22.19 3.51 24.25
C SER A 118 -22.05 3.81 25.74
N GLU A 119 -21.83 5.07 26.08
CA GLU A 119 -21.99 5.57 27.46
C GLU A 119 -23.33 6.29 27.61
N GLU A 120 -23.61 7.26 26.73
CA GLU A 120 -24.85 8.03 26.73
C GLU A 120 -25.35 8.23 25.28
N LEU A 121 -26.53 7.73 24.93
CA LEU A 121 -27.12 7.91 23.59
C LEU A 121 -27.99 9.17 23.49
N GLN A 122 -28.32 9.78 24.62
CA GLN A 122 -29.17 10.97 24.69
C GLN A 122 -28.71 12.16 23.81
N PRO A 123 -27.40 12.40 23.58
CA PRO A 123 -26.91 13.39 22.63
C PRO A 123 -27.32 13.15 21.18
N LEU A 124 -27.52 11.91 20.76
CA LEU A 124 -27.90 11.52 19.40
C LEU A 124 -29.41 11.61 19.15
N LEU A 125 -30.20 11.61 20.21
CA LEU A 125 -31.67 11.60 20.12
C LEU A 125 -32.24 13.02 19.97
N PRO A 126 -33.43 13.14 19.35
CA PRO A 126 -34.19 14.38 19.30
C PRO A 126 -34.38 15.00 20.69
N PRO A 127 -34.42 16.34 20.82
CA PRO A 127 -34.65 16.99 22.10
C PRO A 127 -35.94 16.51 22.78
N GLY A 128 -35.85 16.08 24.04
CA GLY A 128 -36.99 15.62 24.83
C GLY A 128 -37.35 14.13 24.67
N ALA A 129 -36.74 13.42 23.71
CA ALA A 129 -36.86 11.97 23.61
C ALA A 129 -36.04 11.28 24.71
N SER A 130 -36.42 10.08 25.13
CA SER A 130 -35.62 9.26 26.06
C SER A 130 -35.21 7.94 25.39
N SER A 131 -33.98 7.50 25.62
CA SER A 131 -33.49 6.19 25.16
C SER A 131 -33.99 5.08 26.07
N THR A 132 -34.72 4.11 25.55
CA THR A 132 -35.01 2.84 26.25
C THR A 132 -34.10 1.69 25.81
N ASP A 133 -33.48 1.82 24.64
CA ASP A 133 -32.68 0.76 24.04
C ASP A 133 -31.19 0.88 24.35
N SER A 134 -30.55 -0.28 24.49
CA SER A 134 -29.10 -0.42 24.48
C SER A 134 -28.61 -0.51 23.04
N LEU A 135 -27.59 0.26 22.68
CA LEU A 135 -26.94 0.19 21.37
C LEU A 135 -26.64 -1.26 20.96
N THR A 136 -27.05 -1.63 19.75
CA THR A 136 -26.78 -2.97 19.20
C THR A 136 -25.27 -3.20 19.11
N ARG A 137 -24.75 -4.24 19.76
CA ARG A 137 -23.29 -4.42 19.95
C ARG A 137 -22.55 -4.83 18.69
N SER A 138 -23.23 -5.48 17.74
CA SER A 138 -22.63 -5.94 16.49
C SER A 138 -23.65 -5.84 15.37
N ALA A 139 -23.21 -5.33 14.22
CA ALA A 139 -24.04 -5.19 13.04
C ALA A 139 -23.19 -5.14 11.78
N LEU A 140 -23.75 -5.64 10.68
CA LEU A 140 -23.21 -5.32 9.36
C LEU A 140 -23.36 -3.82 9.12
N ASN A 141 -22.39 -3.25 8.42
CA ASN A 141 -22.47 -1.89 7.93
C ASN A 141 -22.80 -1.88 6.43
N ASP A 142 -23.08 -0.70 5.89
CA ASP A 142 -23.29 -0.53 4.46
C ASP A 142 -22.10 -1.01 3.64
N TRP A 143 -22.35 -1.96 2.73
CA TRP A 143 -21.30 -2.51 1.87
C TRP A 143 -20.86 -1.50 0.84
N ARG A 144 -19.60 -1.58 0.41
CA ARG A 144 -19.03 -0.63 -0.55
C ARG A 144 -18.61 -1.36 -1.81
N LEU A 145 -19.24 -1.01 -2.94
CA LEU A 145 -18.78 -1.39 -4.26
C LEU A 145 -18.01 -0.21 -4.85
N THR A 146 -16.81 -0.46 -5.37
CA THR A 146 -15.92 0.56 -5.91
C THR A 146 -15.49 0.17 -7.32
N ALA A 147 -15.41 1.16 -8.20
CA ALA A 147 -14.87 1.04 -9.54
C ALA A 147 -13.81 2.13 -9.72
N LYS A 148 -12.56 1.72 -9.94
CA LYS A 148 -11.41 2.58 -10.16
C LYS A 148 -11.01 2.48 -11.62
N TYR A 149 -10.77 3.60 -12.28
CA TYR A 149 -10.26 3.66 -13.65
C TYR A 149 -8.97 4.47 -13.66
N GLN A 150 -7.88 3.84 -14.08
CA GLN A 150 -6.58 4.48 -14.22
C GLN A 150 -6.54 5.28 -15.52
N VAL A 151 -6.55 6.61 -15.37
CA VAL A 151 -6.43 7.57 -16.46
C VAL A 151 -4.96 7.65 -16.91
N LEU A 152 -4.05 7.76 -15.94
CA LEU A 152 -2.61 7.83 -16.15
C LEU A 152 -1.93 6.89 -15.16
N GLY A 153 -1.15 5.95 -15.68
CA GLY A 153 -0.36 5.04 -14.87
C GLY A 153 0.99 5.65 -14.48
N LEU A 154 1.53 5.17 -13.38
CA LEU A 154 2.86 5.55 -12.91
C LEU A 154 3.98 4.90 -13.73
N ASP A 155 3.67 3.86 -14.49
CA ASP A 155 4.55 3.21 -15.48
C ASP A 155 5.02 4.15 -16.59
N SER A 156 4.17 5.12 -16.93
CA SER A 156 4.30 6.00 -18.08
C SER A 156 4.41 7.46 -17.67
N SER A 157 4.58 7.76 -16.38
CA SER A 157 4.86 9.11 -15.86
C SER A 157 5.13 9.10 -14.34
N LYS A 158 5.85 10.12 -13.83
CA LYS A 158 5.98 10.31 -12.36
C LYS A 158 4.67 10.69 -11.68
N VAL A 159 3.65 11.01 -12.47
CA VAL A 159 2.29 11.36 -12.04
C VAL A 159 1.36 10.21 -12.38
N GLY A 160 0.56 9.79 -11.41
CA GLY A 160 -0.53 8.85 -11.60
C GLY A 160 -1.86 9.55 -11.43
N LEU A 161 -2.87 9.13 -12.17
CA LEU A 161 -4.22 9.69 -12.06
C LEU A 161 -5.27 8.58 -12.21
N ALA A 162 -6.22 8.53 -11.29
CA ALA A 162 -7.37 7.66 -11.38
C ALA A 162 -8.66 8.38 -11.03
N ILE A 163 -9.76 7.89 -11.59
CA ILE A 163 -11.12 8.28 -11.24
C ILE A 163 -11.76 7.09 -10.53
N ILE A 164 -12.41 7.35 -9.41
CA ILE A 164 -13.05 6.35 -8.57
C ILE A 164 -14.53 6.68 -8.44
N GLY A 165 -15.37 5.70 -8.76
CA GLY A 165 -16.80 5.69 -8.45
C GLY A 165 -17.08 4.67 -7.36
N GLY A 166 -17.90 5.03 -6.38
CA GLY A 166 -18.31 4.17 -5.29
C GLY A 166 -19.82 4.15 -5.10
N LEU A 167 -20.35 3.01 -4.67
CA LEU A 167 -21.74 2.84 -4.23
C LEU A 167 -21.75 2.21 -2.85
N SER A 168 -22.51 2.82 -1.94
CA SER A 168 -22.83 2.25 -0.62
C SER A 168 -24.16 1.52 -0.72
N ILE A 169 -24.17 0.24 -0.38
CA ILE A 169 -25.36 -0.62 -0.42
C ILE A 169 -25.96 -0.65 0.99
N PRO A 170 -27.23 -0.23 1.19
CA PRO A 170 -27.85 -0.08 2.50
C PRO A 170 -28.25 -1.42 3.10
N VAL A 171 -27.27 -2.14 3.62
CA VAL A 171 -27.47 -3.39 4.38
C VAL A 171 -27.20 -3.19 5.87
N GLY A 172 -26.76 -1.99 6.26
CA GLY A 172 -26.43 -1.65 7.64
C GLY A 172 -27.64 -1.60 8.56
N ASN A 173 -27.40 -1.83 9.85
CA ASN A 173 -28.43 -1.66 10.89
C ASN A 173 -28.33 -0.26 11.53
N GLU A 174 -29.42 0.49 11.47
CA GLU A 174 -29.53 1.85 12.01
C GLU A 174 -29.48 1.88 13.54
N GLU A 175 -30.02 0.86 14.22
CA GLU A 175 -29.95 0.70 15.69
C GLU A 175 -28.51 0.43 16.19
N ALA A 176 -27.58 0.22 15.26
CA ALA A 176 -26.17 0.02 15.51
C ALA A 176 -25.28 1.16 14.98
N LEU A 177 -25.86 2.26 14.49
CA LEU A 177 -25.09 3.35 13.86
C LEU A 177 -24.17 2.84 12.73
N ALA A 178 -24.66 1.85 11.99
CA ALA A 178 -23.89 1.08 11.00
C ALA A 178 -24.33 1.34 9.55
N GLY A 179 -25.36 2.15 9.32
CA GLY A 179 -25.84 2.45 7.97
C GLY A 179 -26.44 3.84 7.87
N ASP A 180 -26.44 4.38 6.65
CA ASP A 180 -27.02 5.70 6.34
C ASP A 180 -28.50 5.62 5.90
N GLY A 181 -29.12 4.44 5.96
CA GLY A 181 -30.55 4.21 5.67
C GLY A 181 -30.93 4.24 4.17
N GLY A 182 -29.94 4.36 3.27
CA GLY A 182 -30.20 4.36 1.83
C GLY A 182 -28.95 4.17 0.97
N VAL A 183 -29.15 4.18 -0.35
CA VAL A 183 -28.04 4.04 -1.30
C VAL A 183 -27.20 5.32 -1.29
N GLY A 184 -25.94 5.18 -0.88
CA GLY A 184 -24.93 6.23 -0.98
C GLY A 184 -24.14 6.14 -2.29
N ALA A 185 -23.53 7.24 -2.70
CA ALA A 185 -22.66 7.28 -3.87
C ALA A 185 -21.42 8.13 -3.60
N GLU A 186 -20.30 7.74 -4.20
CA GLU A 186 -19.02 8.45 -4.07
C GLU A 186 -18.43 8.66 -5.47
N ALA A 187 -17.88 9.84 -5.71
CA ALA A 187 -17.09 10.15 -6.90
C ALA A 187 -15.82 10.87 -6.47
N LEU A 188 -14.66 10.35 -6.84
CA LEU A 188 -13.37 10.80 -6.35
C LEU A 188 -12.32 10.76 -7.46
N VAL A 189 -11.37 11.69 -7.39
CA VAL A 189 -10.16 11.68 -8.19
C VAL A 189 -8.98 11.42 -7.27
N ALA A 190 -8.14 10.47 -7.63
CA ALA A 190 -6.89 10.16 -6.94
C ALA A 190 -5.71 10.53 -7.84
N ALA A 191 -4.75 11.25 -7.28
CA ALA A 191 -3.52 11.61 -7.94
C ALA A 191 -2.33 11.08 -7.14
N ASP A 192 -1.40 10.44 -7.83
CA ASP A 192 -0.12 10.04 -7.26
C ASP A 192 1.01 10.89 -7.86
N TYR A 193 2.03 11.14 -7.07
CA TYR A 193 3.29 11.71 -7.53
C TYR A 193 4.47 10.99 -6.89
N VAL A 194 5.36 10.48 -7.73
CA VAL A 194 6.59 9.82 -7.31
C VAL A 194 7.72 10.85 -7.26
N VAL A 195 8.29 11.01 -6.07
CA VAL A 195 9.43 11.88 -5.78
C VAL A 195 10.73 11.07 -5.91
N PHE A 196 11.89 11.68 -5.65
CA PHE A 196 13.17 10.99 -5.55
C PHE A 196 13.13 9.86 -4.50
N ASP A 197 13.92 8.81 -4.70
CA ASP A 197 14.07 7.66 -3.78
C ASP A 197 12.82 6.77 -3.61
N GLY A 198 11.90 6.78 -4.57
CA GLY A 198 10.72 5.89 -4.55
C GLY A 198 9.64 6.30 -3.55
N ILE A 199 9.75 7.51 -2.96
CA ILE A 199 8.69 8.10 -2.13
C ILE A 199 7.51 8.45 -3.01
N ARG A 200 6.31 7.97 -2.65
CA ARG A 200 5.07 8.23 -3.39
C ARG A 200 4.10 9.06 -2.55
N LEU A 201 3.73 10.21 -3.08
CA LEU A 201 2.72 11.10 -2.50
C LEU A 201 1.38 10.86 -3.18
N GLY A 202 0.32 10.76 -2.40
CA GLY A 202 -1.05 10.54 -2.88
C GLY A 202 -1.94 11.70 -2.44
N ALA A 203 -2.88 12.08 -3.30
CA ALA A 203 -3.86 13.10 -3.00
C ALA A 203 -5.23 12.73 -3.57
N ASN A 204 -6.25 12.86 -2.74
CA ASN A 204 -7.63 12.57 -3.06
C ASN A 204 -8.51 13.81 -2.91
N LEU A 205 -9.41 13.99 -3.87
CA LEU A 205 -10.50 14.95 -3.78
C LEU A 205 -11.76 14.30 -4.35
N GLY A 206 -12.85 14.35 -3.60
CA GLY A 206 -14.08 13.71 -4.01
C GLY A 206 -15.32 14.31 -3.40
N PHE A 207 -16.45 13.72 -3.76
CA PHE A 207 -17.76 14.04 -3.25
C PHE A 207 -18.47 12.76 -2.84
N ARG A 208 -19.09 12.78 -1.67
CA ARG A 208 -19.96 11.71 -1.16
C ARG A 208 -21.38 12.22 -1.08
N TYR A 209 -22.26 11.57 -1.82
CA TYR A 209 -23.69 11.66 -1.64
C TYR A 209 -24.13 10.72 -0.51
N ARG A 210 -24.76 11.29 0.52
CA ARG A 210 -25.40 10.52 1.59
C ARG A 210 -26.91 10.63 1.45
N PRO A 211 -27.65 9.52 1.59
CA PRO A 211 -29.11 9.52 1.47
C PRO A 211 -29.76 10.30 2.63
N GLY A 212 -30.28 11.48 2.28
CA GLY A 212 -30.94 12.36 3.24
C GLY A 212 -29.96 13.17 4.09
N GLN A 213 -30.53 14.06 4.91
CA GLN A 213 -29.79 14.92 5.82
C GLN A 213 -30.21 14.57 7.25
N ARG A 214 -29.24 14.54 8.16
CA ARG A 214 -29.45 14.29 9.59
C ARG A 214 -28.99 15.52 10.35
N ILE A 215 -29.80 15.95 11.31
CA ILE A 215 -29.45 17.06 12.18
C ILE A 215 -29.25 16.48 13.57
N ILE A 216 -28.01 16.47 14.03
CA ILE A 216 -27.65 15.98 15.35
C ILE A 216 -27.18 17.17 16.17
N ARG A 217 -28.05 17.63 17.07
CA ARG A 217 -27.88 18.89 17.82
C ARG A 217 -27.71 20.06 16.86
N GLN A 218 -26.51 20.64 16.84
CA GLN A 218 -26.18 21.69 15.90
C GLN A 218 -25.64 21.09 14.61
N ASN A 219 -25.00 19.92 14.59
CA ASN A 219 -24.30 19.43 13.41
C ASN A 219 -25.26 18.93 12.32
N VAL A 220 -25.03 19.39 11.10
CA VAL A 220 -25.71 18.92 9.89
C VAL A 220 -24.84 17.87 9.20
N ILE A 221 -25.31 16.63 9.18
CA ILE A 221 -24.64 15.53 8.50
C ILE A 221 -25.41 15.21 7.21
N GLY A 222 -24.71 15.23 6.08
CA GLY A 222 -25.31 15.02 4.77
C GLY A 222 -24.24 14.81 3.71
N ASN A 223 -24.40 15.46 2.55
CA ASN A 223 -23.40 15.40 1.50
C ASN A 223 -22.06 15.98 1.96
N GLU A 224 -20.97 15.39 1.51
CA GLU A 224 -19.62 15.72 1.98
C GLU A 224 -18.65 15.89 0.80
N ILE A 225 -17.75 16.86 0.91
CA ILE A 225 -16.52 16.91 0.10
C ILE A 225 -15.46 16.10 0.85
N LEU A 226 -14.92 15.08 0.19
CA LEU A 226 -13.87 14.22 0.71
C LEU A 226 -12.51 14.75 0.29
N TRP A 227 -11.55 14.71 1.19
CA TRP A 227 -10.17 15.04 0.90
C TRP A 227 -9.22 14.08 1.63
N GLY A 228 -8.04 13.89 1.06
CA GLY A 228 -6.99 13.12 1.71
C GLY A 228 -5.63 13.34 1.08
N LEU A 229 -4.59 13.28 1.90
CA LEU A 229 -3.20 13.31 1.49
C LEU A 229 -2.51 12.11 2.13
N ALA A 230 -1.65 11.46 1.37
CA ALA A 230 -0.89 10.33 1.86
C ALA A 230 0.55 10.39 1.37
N ALA A 231 1.43 9.80 2.14
CA ALA A 231 2.82 9.58 1.79
C ALA A 231 3.16 8.13 2.10
N HIS A 232 3.92 7.54 1.19
CA HIS A 232 4.49 6.22 1.33
C HIS A 232 5.99 6.34 1.05
N ALA A 233 6.79 5.69 1.88
CA ALA A 233 8.23 5.63 1.72
C ALA A 233 8.77 4.23 2.07
N PRO A 234 9.71 3.68 1.29
CA PRO A 234 10.43 2.48 1.71
C PRO A 234 11.27 2.77 2.96
N PHE A 235 11.37 1.79 3.87
CA PHE A 235 12.07 1.96 5.13
C PHE A 235 12.97 0.77 5.48
N LEU A 236 14.27 1.05 5.60
CA LEU A 236 15.37 0.14 6.04
C LEU A 236 15.60 -1.13 5.21
N THR A 237 14.57 -1.74 4.61
CA THR A 237 14.62 -3.01 3.89
C THR A 237 13.64 -3.00 2.72
N GLU A 238 13.82 -3.90 1.75
CA GLU A 238 12.88 -4.06 0.62
C GLU A 238 11.51 -4.65 1.00
N ARG A 239 11.32 -5.02 2.27
CA ARG A 239 10.11 -5.67 2.76
C ARG A 239 9.24 -4.76 3.62
N LEU A 240 9.72 -3.57 3.99
CA LEU A 240 9.05 -2.72 4.96
C LEU A 240 8.86 -1.31 4.40
N ASP A 241 7.61 -0.88 4.42
CA ASP A 241 7.17 0.45 4.02
C ASP A 241 6.62 1.21 5.22
N VAL A 242 6.84 2.52 5.23
CA VAL A 242 6.19 3.47 6.14
C VAL A 242 5.12 4.23 5.37
N LEU A 243 3.94 4.35 5.97
CA LEU A 243 2.82 5.12 5.45
C LEU A 243 2.42 6.20 6.45
N ALA A 244 2.10 7.37 5.92
CA ALA A 244 1.43 8.44 6.64
C ALA A 244 0.23 8.91 5.83
N GLU A 245 -0.90 9.15 6.48
CA GLU A 245 -2.13 9.61 5.85
C GLU A 245 -2.77 10.68 6.70
N ILE A 246 -3.30 11.73 6.08
CA ILE A 246 -4.23 12.67 6.70
C ILE A 246 -5.44 12.78 5.79
N SER A 247 -6.63 12.54 6.32
CA SER A 247 -7.85 12.54 5.53
C SER A 247 -9.02 13.07 6.33
N GLY A 248 -10.05 13.50 5.62
CA GLY A 248 -11.23 14.06 6.24
C GLY A 248 -12.34 14.38 5.25
N ALA A 249 -13.37 15.01 5.79
CA ALA A 249 -14.52 15.43 5.03
C ALA A 249 -14.97 16.83 5.46
N VAL A 250 -15.64 17.53 4.56
CA VAL A 250 -16.29 18.82 4.84
C VAL A 250 -17.74 18.70 4.42
N GLY A 251 -18.67 18.92 5.35
CA GLY A 251 -20.10 18.93 5.07
C GLY A 251 -20.48 20.02 4.04
N VAL A 252 -21.39 19.68 3.12
CA VAL A 252 -21.92 20.62 2.12
C VAL A 252 -23.27 21.15 2.62
N ALA A 253 -23.33 22.46 2.88
CA ALA A 253 -24.56 23.13 3.31
C ALA A 253 -25.71 22.92 2.30
N SER A 254 -26.91 22.62 2.81
CA SER A 254 -28.09 22.42 1.98
C SER A 254 -28.86 23.72 1.74
N LYS A 255 -29.78 23.71 0.76
CA LYS A 255 -30.60 24.87 0.39
C LYS A 255 -31.50 25.38 1.52
N GLU A 256 -31.73 24.57 2.55
CA GLU A 256 -32.60 24.90 3.68
C GLU A 256 -31.88 25.79 4.71
N GLU A 257 -30.56 25.71 4.83
CA GLU A 257 -29.75 26.59 5.69
C GLU A 257 -28.48 27.15 4.98
N PRO A 258 -28.64 27.95 3.91
CA PRO A 258 -27.53 28.37 3.04
C PRO A 258 -26.57 29.40 3.67
N LEU A 259 -26.89 29.94 4.85
CA LEU A 259 -26.14 31.01 5.53
C LEU A 259 -25.52 30.58 6.86
N ARG A 260 -25.66 29.31 7.24
CA ARG A 260 -25.07 28.82 8.47
C ARG A 260 -23.61 28.45 8.21
N GLY A 261 -22.70 28.98 9.01
CA GLY A 261 -21.30 28.54 8.98
C GLY A 261 -21.19 27.04 9.27
N ILE A 262 -20.11 26.43 8.79
CA ILE A 262 -19.81 25.01 9.05
C ILE A 262 -19.44 24.86 10.53
N ALA A 263 -20.15 24.00 11.26
CA ALA A 263 -19.82 23.74 12.66
C ALA A 263 -18.58 22.83 12.76
N PRO A 264 -17.72 22.98 13.79
CA PRO A 264 -16.55 22.10 13.96
C PRO A 264 -16.90 20.60 13.95
N GLY A 265 -18.04 20.23 14.53
CA GLY A 265 -18.55 18.85 14.55
C GLY A 265 -18.97 18.28 13.18
N GLU A 266 -18.99 19.11 12.12
CA GLU A 266 -19.32 18.73 10.74
C GLU A 266 -18.05 18.50 9.87
N VAL A 267 -16.86 18.72 10.43
CA VAL A 267 -15.57 18.60 9.71
C VAL A 267 -14.69 17.54 10.38
N PRO A 268 -14.96 16.25 10.14
CA PRO A 268 -14.13 15.19 10.67
C PRO A 268 -12.82 15.11 9.87
N ALA A 269 -11.71 15.11 10.60
CA ALA A 269 -10.37 14.93 10.10
C ALA A 269 -9.58 13.97 11.01
N GLU A 270 -8.65 13.25 10.41
CA GLU A 270 -7.83 12.27 11.11
C GLU A 270 -6.45 12.16 10.46
N ILE A 271 -5.43 11.90 11.28
CA ILE A 271 -4.08 11.55 10.84
C ILE A 271 -3.76 10.12 11.25
N MET A 272 -3.10 9.37 10.38
CA MET A 272 -2.75 7.98 10.57
C MET A 272 -1.31 7.72 10.15
N GLY A 273 -0.64 6.83 10.87
CA GLY A 273 0.69 6.31 10.54
C GLY A 273 0.67 4.80 10.59
N ALA A 274 1.29 4.14 9.61
CA ALA A 274 1.35 2.69 9.54
C ALA A 274 2.70 2.17 9.04
N LEU A 275 2.98 0.94 9.42
CA LEU A 275 4.01 0.11 8.83
C LEU A 275 3.33 -0.97 7.99
N ARG A 276 3.87 -1.21 6.80
CA ARG A 276 3.44 -2.29 5.92
C ARG A 276 4.59 -3.21 5.61
N TYR A 277 4.46 -4.47 5.99
CA TYR A 277 5.49 -5.48 5.86
C TYR A 277 5.06 -6.58 4.88
N ARG A 278 5.96 -6.91 3.93
CA ARG A 278 5.81 -8.03 3.01
C ARG A 278 6.10 -9.33 3.75
N VAL A 279 5.04 -10.05 4.11
CA VAL A 279 5.13 -11.32 4.87
C VAL A 279 5.43 -12.51 3.97
N ALA A 280 4.93 -12.49 2.73
CA ALA A 280 5.18 -13.49 1.69
C ALA A 280 4.99 -12.88 0.31
N GLU A 281 5.31 -13.63 -0.74
CA GLU A 281 4.97 -13.23 -2.11
C GLU A 281 3.46 -12.99 -2.23
N GLY A 282 3.08 -11.83 -2.72
CA GLY A 282 1.68 -11.46 -2.85
C GLY A 282 0.97 -11.08 -1.55
N TRP A 283 1.58 -11.16 -0.36
CA TRP A 283 0.92 -10.89 0.92
C TRP A 283 1.61 -9.83 1.76
N THR A 284 0.79 -8.95 2.35
CA THR A 284 1.25 -7.88 3.24
C THR A 284 0.48 -7.86 4.54
N ALA A 285 1.20 -7.60 5.63
CA ALA A 285 0.62 -7.19 6.90
C ALA A 285 0.81 -5.68 7.07
N THR A 286 -0.25 -4.97 7.42
CA THR A 286 -0.22 -3.53 7.72
C THR A 286 -0.66 -3.33 9.16
N GLY A 287 0.10 -2.56 9.95
CA GLY A 287 -0.26 -2.21 11.32
C GLY A 287 0.02 -0.75 11.58
N GLY A 288 -0.90 -0.06 12.27
CA GLY A 288 -0.75 1.37 12.49
C GLY A 288 -1.65 1.95 13.56
N LEU A 289 -1.48 3.25 13.75
CA LEU A 289 -2.19 4.07 14.74
C LEU A 289 -2.74 5.32 14.05
N GLY A 290 -3.80 5.88 14.60
CA GLY A 290 -4.38 7.14 14.14
C GLY A 290 -4.90 7.99 15.29
N ALA A 291 -5.11 9.27 15.03
CA ALA A 291 -5.67 10.24 15.97
C ALA A 291 -6.55 11.23 15.22
N GLY A 292 -7.71 11.55 15.80
CA GLY A 292 -8.58 12.60 15.32
C GLY A 292 -7.89 13.96 15.39
N LEU A 293 -8.13 14.79 14.37
CA LEU A 293 -7.63 16.17 14.32
C LEU A 293 -8.74 17.20 14.59
N SER A 294 -9.94 16.72 14.91
CA SER A 294 -11.16 17.51 15.03
C SER A 294 -12.19 16.76 15.86
N ASP A 295 -13.12 17.49 16.47
CA ASP A 295 -14.28 16.93 17.18
C ASP A 295 -15.45 16.59 16.22
N GLY A 296 -15.13 16.41 14.93
CA GLY A 296 -16.07 16.01 13.89
C GLY A 296 -16.65 14.62 14.16
N ILE A 297 -17.95 14.44 13.91
CA ILE A 297 -18.60 13.13 14.15
C ILE A 297 -17.94 12.05 13.28
N GLY A 298 -17.41 11.01 13.93
CA GLY A 298 -16.65 9.92 13.32
C GLY A 298 -15.12 10.06 13.41
N SER A 299 -14.60 11.17 13.94
CA SER A 299 -13.19 11.33 14.30
C SER A 299 -12.95 10.80 15.71
N PRO A 300 -12.16 9.72 15.89
CA PRO A 300 -11.86 9.18 17.20
C PRO A 300 -10.76 9.97 17.92
N ASP A 301 -10.70 9.88 19.25
CA ASP A 301 -9.56 10.38 20.04
C ASP A 301 -8.27 9.71 19.54
N TRP A 302 -8.34 8.39 19.35
CA TRP A 302 -7.28 7.58 18.76
C TRP A 302 -7.84 6.29 18.17
N ARG A 303 -7.06 5.69 17.27
CA ARG A 303 -7.35 4.33 16.77
C ARG A 303 -6.10 3.49 16.65
N VAL A 304 -6.32 2.19 16.66
CA VAL A 304 -5.36 1.17 16.26
C VAL A 304 -5.98 0.31 15.18
N PHE A 305 -5.19 -0.07 14.19
CA PHE A 305 -5.65 -0.93 13.10
C PHE A 305 -4.57 -1.91 12.68
N PHE A 306 -5.03 -3.07 12.21
CA PHE A 306 -4.21 -4.12 11.65
C PHE A 306 -4.93 -4.72 10.45
N GLY A 307 -4.20 -4.97 9.38
CA GLY A 307 -4.73 -5.60 8.19
C GLY A 307 -3.78 -6.61 7.60
N ILE A 308 -4.36 -7.56 6.89
CA ILE A 308 -3.63 -8.53 6.07
C ILE A 308 -4.35 -8.65 4.73
N GLY A 309 -3.60 -8.71 3.64
CA GLY A 309 -4.21 -8.82 2.32
C GLY A 309 -3.22 -9.04 1.19
N GLY A 310 -3.79 -9.42 0.06
CA GLY A 310 -3.15 -9.56 -1.23
C GLY A 310 -2.66 -8.21 -1.76
N GLN A 311 -1.41 -8.18 -2.23
CA GLN A 311 -0.67 -7.05 -2.85
C GLN A 311 -1.03 -5.63 -2.40
N TRP A 312 -0.66 -5.30 -1.15
CA TRP A 312 -0.56 -3.90 -0.71
C TRP A 312 0.87 -3.34 -0.76
N VAL A 313 1.87 -4.05 -1.29
CA VAL A 313 3.20 -3.44 -1.49
C VAL A 313 3.23 -2.70 -2.83
N THR A 314 3.24 -1.38 -2.78
CA THR A 314 4.04 -0.61 -3.74
C THR A 314 5.05 0.13 -2.89
N GLY A 315 6.32 -0.24 -3.01
CA GLY A 315 7.39 0.48 -2.32
C GLY A 315 8.80 -0.08 -2.37
N GLY A 316 9.02 -1.33 -2.77
CA GLY A 316 10.36 -1.84 -3.04
C GLY A 316 10.45 -2.36 -4.46
N TRP A 317 11.14 -1.61 -5.34
CA TRP A 317 11.84 -2.00 -6.59
C TRP A 317 11.20 -2.96 -7.61
N TRP A 318 9.99 -3.50 -7.41
CA TRP A 318 9.60 -4.78 -8.04
C TRP A 318 8.23 -4.84 -8.73
N GLN A 319 7.60 -3.71 -9.09
CA GLN A 319 6.47 -3.74 -10.06
C GLN A 319 6.41 -2.57 -11.04
N VAL A 320 7.21 -1.52 -10.83
CA VAL A 320 7.53 -0.53 -11.85
C VAL A 320 8.98 -0.14 -11.61
N ASP A 321 9.85 -0.43 -12.58
CA ASP A 321 11.24 -0.01 -12.54
C ASP A 321 11.30 1.50 -12.85
N TYR A 322 11.10 2.31 -11.81
CA TYR A 322 11.20 3.78 -11.88
C TYR A 322 12.65 4.27 -12.07
N ALA A 323 13.64 3.38 -12.07
CA ALA A 323 15.03 3.68 -12.34
C ALA A 323 15.48 3.26 -13.75
N SER A 324 14.68 2.46 -14.48
CA SER A 324 15.00 2.07 -15.85
C SER A 324 14.83 3.23 -16.85
N PRO A 325 15.67 3.31 -17.90
CA PRO A 325 15.40 4.19 -19.05
C PRO A 325 14.20 3.70 -19.89
N SER A 326 13.63 2.54 -19.55
CA SER A 326 12.48 1.93 -20.20
C SER A 326 11.15 2.59 -19.83
N PHE A 327 11.07 3.90 -20.09
CA PHE A 327 9.87 4.50 -20.67
C PHE A 327 9.61 4.04 -22.13
N ARG A 328 10.49 3.16 -22.61
CA ARG A 328 10.26 2.10 -23.59
C ARG A 328 10.93 0.82 -23.09
N ALA A 329 10.22 -0.02 -22.35
CA ALA A 329 10.66 -1.41 -22.20
C ALA A 329 10.50 -2.05 -23.58
N GLU A 330 11.60 -2.28 -24.26
CA GLU A 330 11.65 -3.37 -25.22
C GLU A 330 11.44 -4.63 -24.39
N ILE A 331 10.28 -5.26 -24.62
CA ILE A 331 9.82 -6.48 -23.94
C ILE A 331 10.95 -7.51 -24.07
N ASP A 332 11.47 -8.03 -22.94
CA ASP A 332 12.34 -9.21 -22.99
C ASP A 332 11.47 -10.40 -23.42
N PRO A 333 11.66 -10.91 -24.66
CA PRO A 333 10.83 -12.00 -25.15
C PRO A 333 11.11 -13.30 -24.40
N CYS A 334 12.28 -13.45 -23.77
CA CYS A 334 12.77 -14.74 -23.29
C CYS A 334 12.36 -15.08 -21.86
N ASP A 335 11.61 -14.23 -21.16
CA ASP A 335 11.05 -14.53 -19.83
C ASP A 335 9.86 -15.52 -19.94
N PRO A 336 9.99 -16.76 -19.45
CA PRO A 336 8.91 -17.77 -19.52
C PRO A 336 7.68 -17.40 -18.66
N HIS A 337 7.79 -16.39 -17.80
CA HIS A 337 6.70 -15.88 -16.97
C HIS A 337 5.93 -14.70 -17.60
N TYR A 338 6.36 -14.22 -18.78
CA TYR A 338 5.68 -13.11 -19.44
C TYR A 338 4.44 -13.56 -20.22
N LEU A 339 3.27 -13.04 -19.83
CA LEU A 339 2.03 -13.15 -20.60
C LEU A 339 1.88 -11.87 -21.44
N ASP A 340 1.45 -11.98 -22.70
CA ASP A 340 1.09 -10.79 -23.48
C ASP A 340 -0.06 -10.01 -22.79
N GLN A 341 -0.31 -8.77 -23.20
CA GLN A 341 -1.43 -7.92 -22.72
C GLN A 341 -2.84 -8.52 -22.95
N ARG A 342 -2.92 -9.78 -23.41
CA ARG A 342 -4.15 -10.56 -23.62
C ARG A 342 -4.12 -11.92 -22.92
N GLY A 343 -3.16 -12.17 -22.01
CA GLY A 343 -3.07 -13.41 -21.24
C GLY A 343 -2.69 -14.63 -22.06
N ARG A 344 -2.07 -14.47 -23.24
CA ARG A 344 -1.58 -15.58 -24.07
C ARG A 344 -0.08 -15.73 -23.85
N ARG A 345 0.38 -16.98 -23.75
CA ARG A 345 1.80 -17.30 -23.94
C ARG A 345 2.18 -16.91 -25.36
N LEU A 346 3.12 -15.98 -25.52
CA LEU A 346 3.76 -15.76 -26.79
C LEU A 346 4.52 -17.06 -27.11
N ARG A 347 4.06 -17.80 -28.13
CA ARG A 347 4.89 -18.85 -28.72
C ARG A 347 5.97 -18.12 -29.51
N LEU A 348 7.07 -17.80 -28.84
CA LEU A 348 8.26 -17.32 -29.53
C LEU A 348 8.87 -18.49 -30.26
N GLU A 349 9.21 -18.26 -31.52
CA GLU A 349 9.97 -19.23 -32.29
C GLU A 349 11.36 -19.36 -31.67
N ARG A 350 11.86 -20.59 -31.65
CA ARG A 350 12.98 -21.09 -30.84
C ARG A 350 14.34 -20.41 -31.11
N GLU A 351 14.41 -19.48 -32.06
CA GLU A 351 15.67 -18.90 -32.53
C GLU A 351 16.17 -17.71 -31.70
N ASP A 352 15.31 -17.11 -30.86
CA ASP A 352 15.66 -15.87 -30.11
C ASP A 352 16.05 -16.09 -28.64
N CYS A 353 15.95 -17.30 -28.08
CA CYS A 353 16.24 -17.59 -26.66
C CYS A 353 17.17 -18.81 -26.50
N PRO A 354 18.49 -18.62 -26.38
CA PRO A 354 19.48 -19.70 -26.50
C PRO A 354 19.60 -20.64 -25.29
N ASP A 355 19.02 -20.31 -24.12
CA ASP A 355 19.34 -20.97 -22.85
C ASP A 355 18.20 -21.80 -22.22
N LEU A 356 17.09 -22.05 -22.93
CA LEU A 356 16.04 -22.93 -22.40
C LEU A 356 16.36 -24.39 -22.70
N GLU A 357 16.75 -25.15 -21.67
CA GLU A 357 16.76 -26.62 -21.73
C GLU A 357 15.36 -27.12 -22.13
N PRO A 358 15.24 -28.04 -23.10
CA PRO A 358 13.94 -28.47 -23.58
C PRO A 358 13.18 -29.23 -22.49
N GLU A 359 11.94 -28.83 -22.23
CA GLU A 359 11.02 -29.69 -21.48
C GLU A 359 10.77 -31.00 -22.26
N PRO A 360 10.66 -32.15 -21.55
CA PRO A 360 10.38 -33.43 -22.19
C PRO A 360 9.02 -33.38 -22.89
N ASP A 361 8.95 -34.02 -24.06
CA ASP A 361 7.77 -33.93 -24.92
C ASP A 361 6.53 -34.58 -24.29
N LEU A 362 5.38 -34.19 -24.81
CA LEU A 362 4.08 -34.64 -24.32
C LEU A 362 3.89 -36.15 -24.44
N GLU A 363 4.57 -36.82 -25.38
CA GLU A 363 4.52 -38.28 -25.53
C GLU A 363 5.17 -38.97 -24.33
N GLU A 364 6.33 -38.48 -23.89
CA GLU A 364 7.04 -38.96 -22.69
C GLU A 364 6.19 -38.79 -21.42
N GLN A 365 5.46 -37.67 -21.32
CA GLN A 365 4.58 -37.38 -20.19
C GLN A 365 3.32 -38.28 -20.17
N THR A 366 2.73 -38.57 -21.33
CA THR A 366 1.58 -39.52 -21.42
C THR A 366 1.98 -40.97 -21.15
N ALA A 367 3.19 -41.39 -21.56
CA ALA A 367 3.68 -42.74 -21.30
C ALA A 367 3.83 -43.04 -19.79
N LEU A 368 4.14 -42.02 -18.98
CA LEU A 368 4.23 -42.10 -17.52
C LEU A 368 2.86 -42.21 -16.82
N LEU A 369 1.79 -41.71 -17.43
CA LEU A 369 0.43 -41.75 -16.87
C LEU A 369 -0.26 -43.11 -17.09
N ASP A 370 0.01 -43.73 -18.25
CA ASP A 370 -0.60 -45.00 -18.68
C ASP A 370 0.11 -46.27 -18.15
N ALA A 371 1.19 -46.13 -17.38
CA ALA A 371 1.92 -47.26 -16.82
C ALA A 371 1.10 -48.03 -15.74
N PRO A 372 1.15 -49.40 -15.70
CA PRO A 372 0.43 -50.20 -14.71
C PRO A 372 0.76 -49.83 -13.26
N VAL A 373 -0.26 -49.85 -12.39
CA VAL A 373 -0.21 -49.38 -10.98
C VAL A 373 0.87 -50.07 -10.11
N GLU A 374 1.34 -51.25 -10.50
CA GLU A 374 2.42 -51.97 -9.80
C GLU A 374 3.76 -51.19 -9.80
N GLU A 375 4.02 -50.36 -10.82
CA GLU A 375 5.29 -49.62 -10.94
C GLU A 375 5.33 -48.34 -10.10
N ARG A 376 4.16 -47.82 -9.69
CA ARG A 376 4.00 -46.66 -8.78
C ARG A 376 4.34 -46.93 -7.32
N ARG A 377 4.66 -48.18 -6.96
CA ARG A 377 5.03 -48.59 -5.59
C ARG A 377 6.51 -48.94 -5.43
N ARG A 378 7.39 -48.53 -6.35
CA ARG A 378 8.83 -48.59 -6.06
C ARG A 378 9.15 -47.57 -4.96
N PRO A 379 9.93 -47.94 -3.94
CA PRO A 379 10.36 -47.00 -2.92
C PRO A 379 11.10 -45.84 -3.59
N VAL A 380 10.74 -44.62 -3.20
CA VAL A 380 11.35 -43.39 -3.71
C VAL A 380 12.87 -43.49 -3.51
N PRO A 381 13.69 -43.28 -4.56
CA PRO A 381 15.14 -43.26 -4.42
C PRO A 381 15.52 -42.10 -3.47
N PRO A 382 16.58 -42.24 -2.66
CA PRO A 382 17.00 -41.19 -1.75
C PRO A 382 17.25 -39.87 -2.52
N PRO A 383 17.00 -38.71 -1.90
CA PRO A 383 17.09 -37.41 -2.56
C PRO A 383 18.49 -37.22 -3.17
N ALA A 384 18.52 -36.72 -4.41
CA ALA A 384 19.76 -36.48 -5.14
C ALA A 384 20.69 -35.52 -4.38
N PRO A 385 22.02 -35.69 -4.48
CA PRO A 385 22.97 -34.74 -3.91
C PRO A 385 22.77 -33.36 -4.53
N ALA A 386 22.94 -32.31 -3.71
CA ALA A 386 22.77 -30.91 -4.11
C ALA A 386 23.56 -30.57 -5.40
N PRO A 387 23.03 -29.67 -6.26
CA PRO A 387 23.70 -29.27 -7.48
C PRO A 387 25.10 -28.70 -7.18
N GLU A 388 26.09 -29.13 -7.97
CA GLU A 388 27.45 -28.59 -7.87
C GLU A 388 27.47 -27.08 -8.19
N PRO A 389 28.27 -26.27 -7.48
CA PRO A 389 28.37 -24.83 -7.74
C PRO A 389 28.85 -24.58 -9.19
N PRO A 390 28.31 -23.54 -9.86
CA PRO A 390 28.59 -23.26 -11.27
C PRO A 390 30.08 -23.12 -11.53
N ARG A 391 30.61 -23.63 -12.66
CA ARG A 391 32.07 -23.62 -12.94
C ARG A 391 32.55 -22.17 -13.16
N ILE A 392 33.61 -21.74 -12.46
CA ILE A 392 34.31 -20.47 -12.78
C ILE A 392 34.71 -20.54 -14.24
N ASN A 393 34.47 -19.46 -15.00
CA ASN A 393 35.09 -19.27 -16.30
C ASN A 393 36.45 -18.57 -16.11
N PRO A 394 37.58 -19.32 -16.10
CA PRO A 394 38.90 -18.74 -15.86
C PRO A 394 39.37 -17.80 -16.99
N GLU A 395 38.62 -17.70 -18.09
CA GLU A 395 38.94 -16.80 -19.19
C GLU A 395 38.55 -15.33 -18.91
N ARG A 396 37.68 -15.07 -17.92
CA ARG A 396 37.13 -13.72 -17.66
C ARG A 396 37.72 -13.02 -16.45
N ALA A 397 37.96 -13.72 -15.34
CA ALA A 397 38.58 -13.18 -14.13
C ALA A 397 39.72 -14.08 -13.61
N MET A 398 40.89 -13.50 -13.32
CA MET A 398 42.05 -14.26 -12.81
C MET A 398 42.93 -13.46 -11.86
N VAL A 399 43.50 -14.11 -10.84
CA VAL A 399 44.48 -13.48 -9.95
C VAL A 399 45.84 -13.41 -10.64
N ARG A 400 46.40 -12.20 -10.79
CA ARG A 400 47.78 -12.00 -11.25
C ARG A 400 48.41 -10.79 -10.56
N GLN A 401 49.67 -10.94 -10.15
CA GLN A 401 50.51 -9.84 -9.65
C GLN A 401 49.86 -8.98 -8.55
N GLY A 402 49.14 -9.60 -7.60
CA GLY A 402 48.49 -8.88 -6.50
C GLY A 402 47.21 -8.13 -6.89
N ALA A 403 46.59 -8.48 -8.01
CA ALA A 403 45.30 -7.95 -8.44
C ALA A 403 44.41 -9.04 -9.03
N ILE A 404 43.10 -8.79 -9.06
CA ILE A 404 42.16 -9.57 -9.86
C ILE A 404 42.03 -8.89 -11.22
N ILE A 405 42.54 -9.55 -12.25
CA ILE A 405 42.50 -9.06 -13.63
C ILE A 405 41.22 -9.54 -14.28
N ILE A 406 40.43 -8.58 -14.75
CA ILE A 406 39.22 -8.80 -15.56
C ILE A 406 39.58 -8.60 -17.04
N THR A 407 38.99 -9.39 -17.93
CA THR A 407 39.20 -9.26 -19.38
C THR A 407 38.23 -8.28 -20.05
N GLU A 408 37.15 -7.94 -19.36
CA GLU A 408 36.10 -7.03 -19.81
C GLU A 408 36.01 -5.83 -18.87
N GLN A 409 35.65 -4.67 -19.42
CA GLN A 409 35.51 -3.44 -18.64
C GLN A 409 34.19 -3.44 -17.86
N VAL A 410 34.23 -3.01 -16.60
CA VAL A 410 32.99 -2.73 -15.85
C VAL A 410 32.40 -1.43 -16.37
N ASN A 411 31.28 -1.55 -17.07
CA ASN A 411 30.52 -0.45 -17.64
C ASN A 411 29.43 0.01 -16.66
N PHE A 412 29.09 1.29 -16.79
CA PHE A 412 28.05 1.95 -16.03
C PHE A 412 27.16 2.73 -16.96
N GLU A 413 25.90 2.89 -16.58
CA GLU A 413 24.99 3.77 -17.29
C GLU A 413 25.53 5.21 -17.34
N THR A 414 25.16 5.94 -18.39
CA THR A 414 25.77 7.24 -18.70
C THR A 414 25.57 8.23 -17.55
N GLY A 415 26.67 8.69 -16.96
CA GLY A 415 26.66 9.65 -15.86
C GLY A 415 26.15 9.12 -14.51
N SER A 416 26.00 7.79 -14.38
CA SER A 416 25.48 7.11 -13.20
C SER A 416 26.51 6.15 -12.58
N ALA A 417 26.23 5.71 -11.35
CA ALA A 417 26.91 4.60 -10.67
C ALA A 417 26.21 3.24 -10.87
N ASN A 418 25.10 3.20 -11.59
CA ASN A 418 24.41 1.97 -11.96
C ASN A 418 25.28 1.13 -12.90
N ILE A 419 25.57 -0.11 -12.50
CA ILE A 419 26.35 -1.07 -13.28
C ILE A 419 25.52 -1.51 -14.50
N ALA A 420 26.13 -1.49 -15.69
CA ALA A 420 25.46 -1.92 -16.92
C ALA A 420 25.27 -3.44 -16.96
N GLN A 421 24.19 -3.92 -17.59
CA GLN A 421 23.81 -5.34 -17.60
C GLN A 421 24.94 -6.26 -18.12
N GLU A 422 25.68 -5.83 -19.13
CA GLU A 422 26.80 -6.61 -19.67
C GLU A 422 27.93 -6.86 -18.64
N SER A 423 28.03 -6.02 -17.61
CA SER A 423 29.09 -6.10 -16.59
C SER A 423 28.78 -7.08 -15.46
N PHE A 424 27.53 -7.53 -15.31
CA PHE A 424 27.18 -8.48 -14.25
C PHE A 424 27.85 -9.84 -14.44
N GLY A 425 28.04 -10.29 -15.68
CA GLY A 425 28.70 -11.56 -15.98
C GLY A 425 30.14 -11.60 -15.43
N ILE A 426 30.93 -10.57 -15.73
CA ILE A 426 32.31 -10.46 -15.25
C ILE A 426 32.39 -10.26 -13.73
N LEU A 427 31.46 -9.48 -13.14
CA LEU A 427 31.42 -9.28 -11.69
C LEU A 427 31.03 -10.54 -10.92
N ASN A 428 30.18 -11.40 -11.49
CA ASN A 428 29.89 -12.71 -10.93
C ASN A 428 31.14 -13.58 -10.87
N ASP A 429 31.93 -13.60 -11.94
CA ASP A 429 33.19 -14.36 -11.97
C ASP A 429 34.19 -13.83 -10.93
N VAL A 430 34.24 -12.51 -10.71
CA VAL A 430 35.07 -11.89 -9.65
C VAL A 430 34.59 -12.33 -8.27
N ALA A 431 33.27 -12.31 -8.00
CA ALA A 431 32.70 -12.75 -6.74
C ALA A 431 33.00 -14.24 -6.48
N ASP A 432 32.74 -15.09 -7.47
CA ASP A 432 33.01 -16.53 -7.40
C ASP A 432 34.49 -16.83 -7.14
N LEU A 433 35.39 -16.08 -7.79
CA LEU A 433 36.83 -16.20 -7.57
C LEU A 433 37.21 -15.84 -6.13
N MET A 434 36.68 -14.75 -5.58
CA MET A 434 36.93 -14.35 -4.19
C MET A 434 36.34 -15.34 -3.17
N VAL A 435 35.18 -15.93 -3.45
CA VAL A 435 34.55 -16.95 -2.59
C VAL A 435 35.39 -18.23 -2.58
N ARG A 436 35.94 -18.65 -3.73
CA ARG A 436 36.73 -19.89 -3.84
C ARG A 436 38.17 -19.78 -3.35
N ILE A 437 38.75 -18.57 -3.38
CA ILE A 437 40.11 -18.34 -2.93
C ILE A 437 40.04 -17.55 -1.61
N PRO A 438 39.79 -18.21 -0.47
CA PRO A 438 39.69 -17.54 0.83
C PRO A 438 41.00 -16.86 1.24
N ALA A 439 42.14 -17.29 0.69
CA ALA A 439 43.44 -16.64 0.88
C ALA A 439 43.49 -15.19 0.37
N ILE A 440 42.52 -14.73 -0.44
CA ILE A 440 42.39 -13.31 -0.77
C ILE A 440 41.68 -12.61 0.39
N GLU A 441 42.41 -12.06 1.34
CA GLU A 441 41.81 -11.52 2.57
C GLU A 441 41.17 -10.15 2.36
N LEU A 442 41.81 -9.27 1.58
CA LEU A 442 41.31 -7.91 1.36
C LEU A 442 41.53 -7.44 -0.08
N VAL A 443 40.45 -7.01 -0.75
CA VAL A 443 40.48 -6.43 -2.10
C VAL A 443 39.93 -5.02 -2.07
N ARG A 444 40.64 -4.08 -2.71
CA ARG A 444 40.16 -2.73 -2.98
C ARG A 444 39.62 -2.62 -4.40
N VAL A 445 38.36 -2.23 -4.49
CA VAL A 445 37.69 -1.82 -5.71
C VAL A 445 38.01 -0.35 -5.97
N GLU A 446 38.72 -0.05 -7.05
CA GLU A 446 39.15 1.30 -7.42
C GLU A 446 38.36 1.83 -8.61
N GLY A 447 37.64 2.94 -8.43
CA GLY A 447 36.88 3.61 -9.49
C GLY A 447 37.67 4.74 -10.14
N HIS A 448 37.68 4.79 -11.47
CA HIS A 448 38.35 5.83 -12.26
C HIS A 448 37.44 6.46 -13.31
N THR A 449 37.72 7.72 -13.65
CA THR A 449 37.01 8.48 -14.69
C THR A 449 38.00 9.09 -15.68
N ASP A 450 37.50 9.52 -16.84
CA ASP A 450 38.28 10.34 -17.76
C ASP A 450 38.32 11.80 -17.30
N SER A 451 39.02 12.65 -18.06
CA SER A 451 39.16 14.07 -17.69
C SER A 451 37.98 14.95 -18.14
N VAL A 452 36.86 14.37 -18.59
CA VAL A 452 35.70 15.15 -19.05
C VAL A 452 34.80 15.47 -17.86
N GLY A 453 34.53 16.75 -17.66
CA GLY A 453 33.68 17.22 -16.56
C GLY A 453 34.46 17.93 -15.45
N ARG A 454 33.80 18.14 -14.31
CA ARG A 454 34.40 18.80 -13.14
C ARG A 454 35.10 17.76 -12.27
N ALA A 455 36.32 18.04 -11.85
CA ALA A 455 37.14 17.12 -11.05
C ALA A 455 36.42 16.61 -9.78
N ASP A 456 35.76 17.50 -9.01
CA ASP A 456 35.03 17.11 -7.79
C ASP A 456 33.86 16.17 -8.09
N ARG A 457 33.17 16.38 -9.22
CA ARG A 457 32.06 15.53 -9.66
C ARG A 457 32.57 14.18 -10.14
N ASN A 458 33.70 14.16 -10.84
CA ASN A 458 34.35 12.95 -11.30
C ASN A 458 34.88 12.11 -10.14
N LEU A 459 35.38 12.75 -9.09
CA LEU A 459 35.78 12.09 -7.85
C LEU A 459 34.59 11.44 -7.15
N ALA A 460 33.50 12.19 -6.91
CA ALA A 460 32.28 11.65 -6.32
C ALA A 460 31.71 10.48 -7.14
N LEU A 461 31.54 10.66 -8.45
CA LEU A 461 31.02 9.62 -9.34
C LEU A 461 31.87 8.35 -9.33
N SER A 462 33.20 8.50 -9.29
CA SER A 462 34.10 7.35 -9.22
C SER A 462 34.01 6.59 -7.90
N GLN A 463 33.73 7.29 -6.79
CA GLN A 463 33.51 6.68 -5.47
C GLN A 463 32.19 5.92 -5.46
N ASP A 464 31.11 6.56 -5.91
CA ASP A 464 29.79 5.93 -5.99
C ASP A 464 29.83 4.64 -6.83
N ARG A 465 30.56 4.66 -7.95
CA ARG A 465 30.77 3.47 -8.80
C ARG A 465 31.52 2.35 -8.11
N ALA A 466 32.58 2.68 -7.37
CA ALA A 466 33.34 1.69 -6.61
C ALA A 466 32.48 1.09 -5.49
N ASP A 467 31.63 1.91 -4.85
CA ASP A 467 30.69 1.47 -3.82
C ASP A 467 29.60 0.56 -4.40
N SER A 468 29.05 0.88 -5.58
CA SER A 468 28.09 0.01 -6.29
C SER A 468 28.68 -1.35 -6.63
N VAL A 469 29.91 -1.39 -7.13
CA VAL A 469 30.60 -2.66 -7.42
C VAL A 469 30.86 -3.46 -6.15
N LYS A 470 31.30 -2.82 -5.06
CA LYS A 470 31.45 -3.48 -3.75
C LYS A 470 30.13 -4.05 -3.26
N ALA A 471 29.05 -3.27 -3.29
CA ALA A 471 27.72 -3.71 -2.85
C ALA A 471 27.26 -4.94 -3.63
N TYR A 472 27.47 -4.95 -4.95
CA TYR A 472 27.16 -6.08 -5.81
C TYR A 472 27.95 -7.34 -5.46
N LEU A 473 29.27 -7.23 -5.23
CA LEU A 473 30.09 -8.38 -4.83
C LEU A 473 29.65 -8.95 -3.47
N VAL A 474 29.21 -8.10 -2.54
CA VAL A 474 28.66 -8.53 -1.25
C VAL A 474 27.36 -9.30 -1.41
N GLU A 475 26.44 -8.83 -2.26
CA GLU A 475 25.20 -9.53 -2.59
C GLU A 475 25.48 -10.93 -3.18
N ARG A 476 26.56 -11.07 -3.95
CA ARG A 476 27.02 -12.35 -4.52
C ARG A 476 27.80 -13.23 -3.55
N GLY A 477 27.86 -12.87 -2.27
CA GLY A 477 28.38 -13.73 -1.20
C GLY A 477 29.84 -13.48 -0.79
N VAL A 478 30.47 -12.41 -1.29
CA VAL A 478 31.77 -11.97 -0.77
C VAL A 478 31.56 -11.25 0.56
N ALA A 479 32.28 -11.64 1.62
CA ALA A 479 32.17 -10.97 2.92
C ALA A 479 32.56 -9.49 2.81
N ALA A 480 31.75 -8.60 3.38
CA ALA A 480 31.92 -7.14 3.24
C ALA A 480 33.25 -6.64 3.82
N GLU A 481 33.79 -7.34 4.82
CA GLU A 481 35.07 -7.04 5.45
C GLU A 481 36.26 -7.33 4.53
N ARG A 482 36.08 -8.16 3.50
CA ARG A 482 37.10 -8.49 2.49
C ARG A 482 37.15 -7.48 1.34
N LEU A 483 36.37 -6.40 1.41
CA LEU A 483 36.21 -5.41 0.35
C LEU A 483 36.38 -3.97 0.84
N GLU A 484 37.23 -3.20 0.18
CA GLU A 484 37.31 -1.74 0.25
C GLU A 484 36.86 -1.13 -1.08
N SER A 485 36.34 0.10 -1.06
CA SER A 485 35.96 0.84 -2.27
C SER A 485 36.53 2.26 -2.21
N VAL A 486 37.24 2.68 -3.27
CA VAL A 486 37.87 4.00 -3.35
C VAL A 486 37.72 4.59 -4.75
N GLY A 487 37.17 5.80 -4.84
CA GLY A 487 37.13 6.60 -6.06
C GLY A 487 38.36 7.50 -6.20
N TYR A 488 39.02 7.46 -7.35
CA TYR A 488 40.16 8.34 -7.65
C TYR A 488 39.83 9.46 -8.64
N GLY A 489 38.60 9.52 -9.15
CA GLY A 489 38.18 10.43 -10.19
C GLY A 489 39.13 10.35 -11.39
N GLN A 490 39.56 11.51 -11.88
CA GLN A 490 40.46 11.63 -13.03
C GLN A 490 41.94 11.73 -12.65
N SER A 491 42.29 11.51 -11.37
CA SER A 491 43.64 11.79 -10.84
C SER A 491 44.69 10.75 -11.23
N ARG A 492 44.27 9.55 -11.68
CA ARG A 492 45.12 8.41 -12.05
C ARG A 492 44.78 7.88 -13.46
N PRO A 493 45.09 8.61 -14.54
CA PRO A 493 44.88 8.14 -15.90
C PRO A 493 45.92 7.07 -16.29
N VAL A 494 45.49 6.06 -17.04
CA VAL A 494 46.34 5.00 -17.61
C VAL A 494 46.59 5.19 -19.11
N ALA A 495 45.80 6.05 -19.76
CA ALA A 495 45.94 6.40 -21.16
C ALA A 495 45.71 7.91 -21.39
N ASP A 496 46.06 8.40 -22.57
CA ASP A 496 45.95 9.82 -22.92
C ASP A 496 44.48 10.29 -23.01
N ASN A 497 44.08 11.18 -22.11
CA ASN A 497 42.76 11.80 -22.10
C ASN A 497 42.48 12.71 -23.32
N GLY A 498 43.51 13.07 -24.10
CA GLY A 498 43.36 13.79 -25.36
C GLY A 498 42.60 12.99 -26.43
N THR A 499 42.67 11.65 -26.39
CA THR A 499 42.06 10.75 -27.38
C THR A 499 40.77 10.13 -26.88
N ALA A 500 39.84 9.77 -27.77
CA ALA A 500 38.58 9.14 -27.37
C ALA A 500 38.82 7.74 -26.79
N GLU A 501 39.77 7.03 -27.39
CA GLU A 501 40.25 5.71 -27.01
C GLU A 501 40.90 5.74 -25.62
N GLY A 502 41.80 6.70 -25.37
CA GLY A 502 42.44 6.84 -24.06
C GLY A 502 41.48 7.26 -22.96
N ARG A 503 40.46 8.07 -23.26
CA ARG A 503 39.37 8.35 -22.31
C ARG A 503 38.56 7.10 -21.96
N ALA A 504 38.27 6.23 -22.94
CA ALA A 504 37.57 4.99 -22.68
C ALA A 504 38.34 4.07 -21.72
N LEU A 505 39.65 3.95 -21.92
CA LEU A 505 40.53 3.20 -21.02
C LEU A 505 40.60 3.80 -19.61
N ASN A 506 40.47 5.12 -19.47
CA ASN A 506 40.49 5.78 -18.16
C ASN A 506 39.19 5.60 -17.36
N ARG A 507 38.05 5.32 -18.00
CA ARG A 507 36.75 5.07 -17.33
C ARG A 507 36.63 3.63 -16.81
N ARG A 508 37.57 3.18 -15.99
CA ARG A 508 37.73 1.77 -15.60
C ARG A 508 37.49 1.52 -14.12
N VAL A 509 37.33 0.24 -13.78
CA VAL A 509 37.34 -0.28 -12.40
C VAL A 509 38.50 -1.26 -12.28
N GLU A 510 39.26 -1.16 -11.18
CA GLU A 510 40.34 -2.09 -10.87
C GLU A 510 40.08 -2.80 -9.55
N PHE A 511 40.61 -4.02 -9.42
CA PHE A 511 40.50 -4.85 -8.22
C PHE A 511 41.90 -5.17 -7.69
N ASN A 512 42.38 -4.37 -6.74
CA ASN A 512 43.72 -4.52 -6.18
C ASN A 512 43.67 -5.34 -4.89
N ILE A 513 44.47 -6.39 -4.79
CA ILE A 513 44.54 -7.21 -3.58
C ILE A 513 45.49 -6.50 -2.60
N LEU A 514 44.98 -6.14 -1.44
CA LEU A 514 45.73 -5.46 -0.39
C LEU A 514 46.38 -6.43 0.58
N GLU A 515 45.67 -7.51 0.91
CA GLU A 515 46.11 -8.53 1.86
C GLU A 515 45.81 -9.92 1.30
N MET A 516 46.82 -10.80 1.40
CA MET A 516 46.72 -12.22 1.09
C MET A 516 47.04 -12.97 2.38
N GLY A 517 46.17 -13.89 2.77
CA GLY A 517 46.40 -14.81 3.88
C GLY A 517 47.47 -15.82 3.55
N ASP A 518 48.21 -16.24 4.56
CA ASP A 518 49.16 -17.36 4.46
C ASP A 518 48.37 -18.69 4.35
N GLU A 519 48.66 -19.50 3.32
CA GLU A 519 48.03 -20.82 3.10
C GLU A 519 48.19 -21.81 4.27
#